data_AF-A0A2D6AXK1-F1
#
_entry.id   AF-A0A2D6AXK1-F1
#
_cell.length_a   1.000
_cell.length_b   1.000
_cell.length_c   1.000
_cell.angle_alpha   90.00
_cell.angle_beta   90.00
_cell.angle_gamma   90.00
#
_symmetry.space_group_name_H-M   'P 1'
#
loop_
_entity.id
_entity.type
_entity.pdbx_description
1 polymer ?
#
loop_
_entity_poly.entity_id
_entity_poly.type
_entity_poly.pdbx_seq_one_letter_code
_entity_poly.pdbx_strand_id
1 'polypeptide(L)'
;MFKRFPYSDVYSPRDGKGGDTAHVDSILDPEAALQSYEDKPGDIIVRGNGEDQRFVIALLGQYFPGFVRYADSEKDGFKARQKYFYDGLWKIAQIPSLESVAFPYRIGCGAAGGDWDTYYRILQNLAEYLEGKAEVYIYHLEGV
;
A
#
# COMPACT_ATOMS: atom_id res chain seq x y z
N MET A 1 10.90 6.34 -25.66
CA MET A 1 11.51 5.39 -24.72
C MET A 1 11.32 5.96 -23.32
N PHE A 2 10.46 5.35 -22.49
CA PHE A 2 10.20 5.85 -21.14
C PHE A 2 11.40 5.54 -20.25
N LYS A 3 11.98 6.56 -19.60
CA LYS A 3 12.99 6.35 -18.56
C LYS A 3 12.28 5.73 -17.36
N ARG A 4 12.63 4.50 -16.99
CA ARG A 4 12.20 3.91 -15.71
C ARG A 4 12.79 4.74 -14.58
N PHE A 5 11.98 5.11 -13.60
CA PHE A 5 12.52 5.61 -12.35
C PHE A 5 13.26 4.43 -11.70
N PRO A 6 14.57 4.57 -11.39
CA PRO A 6 15.41 3.43 -11.02
C PRO A 6 14.94 2.67 -9.77
N TYR A 7 13.98 3.21 -9.02
CA TYR A 7 13.48 2.67 -7.77
C TYR A 7 11.94 2.56 -7.70
N SER A 8 11.23 2.79 -8.82
CA SER A 8 9.78 2.58 -8.90
C SER A 8 9.41 1.11 -9.16
N ASP A 9 10.40 0.24 -9.28
CA ASP A 9 10.18 -1.20 -9.42
C ASP A 9 9.97 -1.80 -8.03
N VAL A 10 8.71 -1.78 -7.58
CA VAL A 10 8.27 -2.35 -6.30
C VAL A 10 8.24 -3.88 -6.37
N TYR A 11 8.40 -4.46 -7.57
CA TYR A 11 8.38 -5.89 -7.75
C TYR A 11 9.76 -6.47 -7.43
N SER A 12 9.87 -7.15 -6.28
CA SER A 12 10.97 -8.06 -6.01
C SER A 12 11.05 -9.12 -7.12
N PRO A 13 12.25 -9.45 -7.64
CA PRO A 13 12.42 -10.59 -8.52
C PRO A 13 11.84 -11.84 -7.85
N ARG A 14 10.91 -12.52 -8.53
CA ARG A 14 10.42 -13.83 -8.06
C ARG A 14 11.48 -14.87 -8.36
N ASP A 15 12.42 -15.03 -7.45
CA ASP A 15 13.38 -16.12 -7.54
C ASP A 15 12.61 -17.43 -7.33
N GLY A 16 12.67 -18.34 -8.30
CA GLY A 16 11.95 -19.62 -8.30
C GLY A 16 12.39 -20.62 -7.22
N LYS A 17 13.05 -20.16 -6.16
CA LYS A 17 13.44 -20.91 -4.97
C LYS A 17 13.26 -20.00 -3.76
N GLY A 18 12.32 -20.35 -2.88
CA GLY A 18 11.90 -19.57 -1.72
C GLY A 18 13.03 -19.18 -0.79
N GLY A 19 13.55 -17.97 -1.00
CA GLY A 19 14.45 -17.28 -0.10
C GLY A 19 14.10 -15.80 -0.15
N ASP A 20 13.04 -15.42 0.57
CA ASP A 20 12.66 -14.03 0.75
C ASP A 20 13.82 -13.27 1.38
N THR A 21 14.43 -12.34 0.64
CA THR A 21 15.30 -11.33 1.23
C THR A 21 14.46 -10.47 2.16
N ALA A 22 14.77 -10.52 3.46
CA ALA A 22 14.07 -9.80 4.52
C ALA A 22 13.60 -8.40 4.09
N HIS A 23 12.29 -8.24 3.95
CA HIS A 23 11.65 -6.95 3.81
C HIS A 23 11.47 -6.39 5.22
N VAL A 24 12.49 -5.67 5.68
CA VAL A 24 12.42 -4.96 6.95
C VAL A 24 11.48 -3.77 6.74
N ASP A 25 10.42 -3.69 7.53
CA ASP A 25 9.69 -2.45 7.80
C ASP A 25 10.61 -1.51 8.60
N SER A 26 11.74 -1.10 8.00
CA SER A 26 12.84 -0.40 8.67
C SER A 26 12.43 0.95 9.28
N ILE A 27 11.23 1.42 8.96
CA ILE A 27 10.64 2.68 9.44
C ILE A 27 9.74 2.46 10.66
N LEU A 28 9.11 1.28 10.78
CA LEU A 28 8.23 0.96 11.92
C LEU A 28 9.00 0.27 13.05
N ASP A 29 10.02 -0.53 12.71
CA ASP A 29 10.89 -1.18 13.67
C ASP A 29 12.32 -1.34 13.11
N PRO A 30 13.23 -0.40 13.40
CA PRO A 30 14.62 -0.46 12.93
C PRO A 30 15.43 -1.62 13.55
N GLU A 31 14.95 -2.29 14.61
CA GLU A 31 15.61 -3.46 15.22
C GLU A 31 15.15 -4.80 14.63
N ALA A 32 14.07 -4.83 13.84
CA ALA A 32 13.47 -6.05 13.25
C ALA A 32 14.28 -6.69 12.10
N ALA A 33 15.57 -6.39 11.97
CA ALA A 33 16.42 -6.66 10.80
C ALA A 33 16.67 -8.14 10.42
N LEU A 34 16.02 -9.12 11.05
CA LEU A 34 16.36 -10.55 10.90
C LEU A 34 15.18 -11.54 10.81
N GLN A 35 13.93 -11.07 10.73
CA GLN A 35 12.78 -11.98 10.57
C GLN A 35 12.31 -12.07 9.11
N SER A 36 12.09 -13.30 8.62
CA SER A 36 11.40 -13.53 7.36
C SER A 36 9.97 -13.02 7.50
N TYR A 37 9.66 -11.90 6.86
CA TYR A 37 8.32 -11.34 6.80
C TYR A 37 7.68 -11.82 5.51
N GLU A 38 6.58 -12.57 5.62
CA GLU A 38 5.80 -12.98 4.45
C GLU A 38 4.89 -11.82 4.04
N ASP A 39 4.98 -11.38 2.78
CA ASP A 39 4.12 -10.35 2.23
C ASP A 39 2.66 -10.83 2.24
N LYS A 40 1.82 -10.21 3.07
CA LYS A 40 0.40 -10.56 3.20
C LYS A 40 -0.51 -9.35 3.00
N PRO A 41 -1.73 -9.55 2.47
CA PRO A 41 -2.69 -8.46 2.38
C PRO A 41 -3.04 -7.87 3.75
N GLY A 42 -3.19 -6.55 3.79
CA GLY A 42 -3.31 -5.77 5.02
C GLY A 42 -1.99 -5.16 5.49
N ASP A 43 -0.87 -5.55 4.89
CA ASP A 43 0.43 -5.00 5.19
C ASP A 43 0.84 -3.89 4.21
N ILE A 44 1.94 -3.22 4.56
CA ILE A 44 2.58 -2.23 3.72
C ILE A 44 4.04 -2.57 3.55
N ILE A 45 4.64 -2.18 2.43
CA ILE A 45 6.08 -2.24 2.20
C ILE A 45 6.54 -0.81 1.94
N VAL A 46 7.47 -0.30 2.73
CA VAL A 46 8.04 1.04 2.52
C VAL A 46 9.43 0.94 1.90
N ARG A 47 9.69 1.79 0.91
CA ARG A 47 10.97 1.93 0.21
C ARG A 47 11.37 3.40 0.11
N GLY A 48 12.65 3.66 -0.10
CA GLY A 48 13.24 5.01 -0.07
C GLY A 48 13.90 5.33 1.26
N ASN A 49 14.50 6.52 1.38
CA ASN A 49 15.26 6.93 2.56
C ASN A 49 14.81 8.28 3.16
N GLY A 50 13.87 8.98 2.51
CA GLY A 50 13.38 10.27 2.96
C GLY A 50 14.35 11.44 2.76
N GLU A 51 15.52 11.20 2.17
CA GLU A 51 16.55 12.20 1.89
C GLU A 51 16.55 12.56 0.41
N ASP A 52 17.33 11.86 -0.41
CA ASP A 52 17.34 11.98 -1.87
C ASP A 52 16.27 11.10 -2.55
N GLN A 53 15.58 10.25 -1.77
CA GLN A 53 14.52 9.36 -2.23
C GLN A 53 13.27 9.52 -1.39
N ARG A 54 12.20 10.09 -1.97
CA ARG A 54 10.88 10.11 -1.34
C ARG A 54 10.41 8.69 -1.03
N PHE A 55 9.78 8.50 0.11
CA PHE A 55 9.20 7.21 0.47
C PHE A 55 8.11 6.78 -0.53
N VAL A 56 8.16 5.51 -0.92
CA VAL A 56 7.14 4.84 -1.72
C VAL A 56 6.55 3.72 -0.85
N ILE A 57 5.23 3.74 -0.69
CA ILE A 57 4.50 2.76 0.10
C ILE A 57 3.73 1.84 -0.85
N ALA A 58 4.06 0.56 -0.84
CA ALA A 58 3.24 -0.47 -1.46
C ALA A 58 2.18 -0.93 -0.45
N LEU A 59 0.91 -0.63 -0.73
CA LEU A 59 -0.19 -1.10 0.10
C LEU A 59 -0.71 -2.43 -0.45
N LEU A 60 -0.58 -3.51 0.33
CA LEU A 60 -0.96 -4.85 -0.09
C LEU A 60 -2.45 -5.08 0.12
N GLY A 61 -3.28 -4.74 -0.88
CA GLY A 61 -4.74 -4.75 -0.75
C GLY A 61 -5.46 -6.05 -1.17
N GLN A 62 -4.75 -7.04 -1.73
CA GLN A 62 -5.37 -8.26 -2.30
C GLN A 62 -4.42 -9.45 -2.36
N TYR A 63 -4.96 -10.68 -2.29
CA TYR A 63 -4.17 -11.92 -2.42
C TYR A 63 -3.90 -12.29 -3.87
N PHE A 64 -4.93 -12.27 -4.72
CA PHE A 64 -4.79 -12.66 -6.13
C PHE A 64 -4.87 -11.43 -7.03
N PRO A 65 -4.07 -11.36 -8.11
CA PRO A 65 -4.09 -10.22 -9.01
C PRO A 65 -5.40 -10.14 -9.79
N GLY A 66 -5.76 -8.93 -10.22
CA GLY A 66 -6.92 -8.68 -11.06
C GLY A 66 -8.26 -8.67 -10.33
N PHE A 67 -9.34 -8.78 -11.10
CA PHE A 67 -10.70 -8.56 -10.62
C PHE A 67 -11.12 -9.70 -9.69
N VAL A 68 -11.96 -9.38 -8.70
CA VAL A 68 -12.44 -10.36 -7.71
C VAL A 68 -13.17 -11.51 -8.41
N ARG A 69 -12.62 -12.73 -8.30
CA ARG A 69 -13.23 -13.94 -8.88
C ARG A 69 -14.38 -14.49 -8.04
N TYR A 70 -14.26 -14.40 -6.72
CA TYR A 70 -15.22 -14.92 -5.74
C TYR A 70 -15.62 -13.79 -4.79
N ALA A 71 -16.71 -13.10 -5.10
CA ALA A 71 -17.16 -11.87 -4.44
C ALA A 71 -17.24 -11.97 -2.91
N ASP A 72 -17.74 -13.09 -2.41
CA ASP A 72 -17.99 -13.35 -0.98
C ASP A 72 -16.86 -14.12 -0.29
N SER A 73 -15.72 -14.33 -0.95
CA SER A 73 -14.58 -15.00 -0.34
C SER A 73 -14.04 -14.21 0.85
N GLU A 74 -13.90 -14.86 2.01
CA GLU A 74 -13.23 -14.27 3.18
C GLU A 74 -11.75 -14.01 2.94
N LYS A 75 -11.14 -14.71 1.97
CA LYS A 75 -9.72 -14.57 1.63
C LYS A 75 -9.45 -13.42 0.66
N ASP A 76 -10.26 -13.26 -0.39
CA ASP A 76 -9.95 -12.28 -1.45
C ASP A 76 -11.20 -11.68 -2.13
N GLY A 77 -12.35 -11.81 -1.47
CA GLY A 77 -13.60 -11.18 -1.90
C GLY A 77 -13.60 -9.67 -1.66
N PHE A 78 -14.69 -9.00 -2.04
CA PHE A 78 -14.78 -7.54 -1.95
C PHE A 78 -14.58 -7.04 -0.52
N LYS A 79 -15.24 -7.67 0.46
CA LYS A 79 -15.12 -7.32 1.88
C LYS A 79 -13.73 -7.59 2.44
N ALA A 80 -13.10 -8.70 2.04
CA ALA A 80 -11.75 -9.04 2.46
C ALA A 80 -10.74 -8.00 1.96
N ARG A 81 -10.80 -7.61 0.68
CA ARG A 81 -9.94 -6.58 0.09
C ARG A 81 -10.14 -5.20 0.71
N GLN A 82 -11.39 -4.82 1.00
CA GLN A 82 -11.67 -3.58 1.75
C GLN A 82 -11.05 -3.61 3.16
N LYS A 83 -11.12 -4.75 3.85
CA LYS A 83 -10.48 -4.94 5.15
C LYS A 83 -8.96 -4.80 5.04
N TYR A 84 -8.33 -5.44 4.06
CA TYR A 84 -6.88 -5.30 3.84
C TYR A 84 -6.48 -3.87 3.51
N PHE A 85 -7.29 -3.18 2.70
CA PHE A 85 -7.05 -1.77 2.45
C PHE A 85 -7.05 -0.96 3.75
N TYR A 86 -8.09 -1.14 4.58
CA TYR A 86 -8.19 -0.48 5.89
C TYR A 86 -7.00 -0.81 6.81
N ASP A 87 -6.65 -2.09 6.95
CA ASP A 87 -5.52 -2.54 7.80
C ASP A 87 -4.20 -1.89 7.35
N GLY A 88 -3.97 -1.82 6.03
CA GLY A 88 -2.79 -1.18 5.46
C GLY A 88 -2.73 0.33 5.73
N LEU A 89 -3.86 1.03 5.62
CA LEU A 89 -3.95 2.45 5.98
C LEU A 89 -3.66 2.68 7.46
N TRP A 90 -4.11 1.78 8.34
CA TRP A 90 -3.84 1.88 9.77
C TRP A 90 -2.34 1.77 10.09
N LYS A 91 -1.60 0.95 9.32
CA LYS A 91 -0.14 0.89 9.41
C LYS A 91 0.53 2.16 8.90
N ILE A 92 0.03 2.72 7.80
CA ILE A 92 0.53 4.01 7.28
C ILE A 92 0.37 5.10 8.36
N ALA A 93 -0.77 5.16 9.02
CA ALA A 93 -1.04 6.13 10.09
C ALA A 93 -0.09 6.02 11.30
N GLN A 94 0.60 4.89 11.45
CA GLN A 94 1.57 4.63 12.52
C GLN A 94 3.02 4.94 12.11
N ILE A 95 3.27 5.33 10.86
CA ILE A 95 4.61 5.70 10.41
C ILE A 95 5.10 6.91 11.24
N PRO A 96 6.22 6.79 11.96
CA PRO A 96 6.78 7.89 12.74
C PRO A 96 7.10 9.09 11.86
N SER A 97 6.76 10.29 12.34
CA SER A 97 7.00 11.56 11.64
C SER A 97 6.42 11.62 10.22
N LEU A 98 5.31 10.93 9.96
CA LEU A 98 4.57 11.08 8.71
C LEU A 98 4.05 12.51 8.59
N GLU A 99 4.57 13.28 7.63
CA GLU A 99 4.09 14.65 7.37
C GLU A 99 2.97 14.67 6.33
N SER A 100 3.03 13.78 5.34
CA SER A 100 1.99 13.67 4.31
C SER A 100 2.02 12.32 3.59
N VAL A 101 0.87 11.94 3.03
CA VAL A 101 0.72 10.75 2.19
C VAL A 101 -0.21 11.04 1.01
N ALA A 102 0.11 10.47 -0.15
CA ALA A 102 -0.66 10.66 -1.38
C ALA A 102 -1.15 9.31 -1.93
N PHE A 103 -2.42 9.28 -2.33
CA PHE A 103 -3.06 8.12 -2.95
C PHE A 103 -3.48 8.44 -4.39
N PRO A 104 -3.38 7.49 -5.33
CA PRO A 104 -3.95 7.66 -6.66
C PRO A 104 -5.49 7.67 -6.57
N TYR A 105 -6.12 8.53 -7.36
CA TYR A 105 -7.56 8.50 -7.57
C TYR A 105 -7.99 7.12 -8.06
N ARG A 106 -9.10 6.59 -7.52
CA ARG A 106 -9.58 5.24 -7.80
C ARG A 106 -8.60 4.12 -7.41
N ILE A 107 -7.80 4.32 -6.35
CA ILE A 107 -7.01 3.24 -5.74
C ILE A 107 -7.89 2.04 -5.40
N GLY A 108 -7.42 0.83 -5.74
CA GLY A 108 -8.16 -0.42 -5.52
C GLY A 108 -9.36 -0.64 -6.46
N CYS A 109 -9.66 0.29 -7.37
CA CYS A 109 -10.73 0.16 -8.36
C CYS A 109 -10.22 -0.38 -9.70
N GLY A 110 -11.11 -0.44 -10.71
CA GLY A 110 -10.78 -0.85 -12.07
C GLY A 110 -10.38 -2.32 -12.12
N ALA A 111 -9.11 -2.61 -12.40
CA ALA A 111 -8.61 -3.98 -12.51
C ALA A 111 -8.77 -4.79 -11.21
N ALA A 112 -8.76 -4.14 -10.04
CA ALA A 112 -8.95 -4.82 -8.76
C ALA A 112 -10.45 -4.98 -8.36
N GLY A 113 -11.35 -4.28 -9.04
CA GLY A 113 -12.81 -4.40 -8.84
C GLY A 113 -13.39 -3.69 -7.60
N GLY A 114 -12.63 -2.82 -6.93
CA GLY A 114 -13.13 -2.04 -5.80
C GLY A 114 -14.17 -1.00 -6.17
N ASP A 115 -15.03 -0.69 -5.19
CA ASP A 115 -16.04 0.37 -5.25
C ASP A 115 -15.45 1.71 -4.75
N TRP A 116 -15.42 2.72 -5.61
CA TRP A 116 -14.74 3.98 -5.28
C TRP A 116 -15.35 4.70 -4.09
N ASP A 117 -16.68 4.74 -3.98
CA ASP A 117 -17.36 5.44 -2.89
C ASP A 117 -16.99 4.84 -1.53
N THR A 118 -16.87 3.51 -1.45
CA THR A 118 -16.40 2.82 -0.26
C THR A 118 -14.95 3.17 0.07
N TYR A 119 -14.04 3.06 -0.90
CA TYR A 119 -12.60 3.33 -0.67
C TYR A 119 -12.35 4.79 -0.34
N TYR A 120 -13.08 5.71 -0.99
CA TYR A 120 -13.02 7.14 -0.72
C TYR A 120 -13.43 7.46 0.71
N ARG A 121 -14.54 6.88 1.21
CA ARG A 121 -14.95 7.04 2.62
C ARG A 121 -13.89 6.52 3.60
N ILE A 122 -13.25 5.40 3.29
CA ILE A 122 -12.15 4.86 4.11
C ILE A 122 -10.97 5.85 4.14
N LEU A 123 -10.61 6.45 2.99
CA LEU A 123 -9.56 7.47 2.92
C LEU A 123 -9.94 8.77 3.66
N GLN A 124 -11.21 9.17 3.63
CA GLN A 124 -11.69 10.32 4.42
C GLN A 124 -11.53 10.07 5.92
N ASN A 125 -11.86 8.86 6.40
CA ASN A 125 -11.66 8.50 7.81
C ASN A 125 -10.17 8.53 8.21
N LEU A 126 -9.27 8.13 7.31
CA LEU A 126 -7.83 8.27 7.54
C LEU A 126 -7.42 9.74 7.65
N ALA A 127 -7.90 10.59 6.74
CA ALA A 127 -7.60 12.02 6.75
C ALA A 127 -8.09 12.70 8.04
N GLU A 128 -9.31 12.37 8.50
CA GLU A 128 -9.86 12.84 9.78
C GLU A 128 -9.01 12.37 10.96
N TYR A 129 -8.59 11.10 10.97
CA TYR A 129 -7.72 10.56 12.03
C TYR A 129 -6.35 11.26 12.11
N LEU A 130 -5.83 11.69 10.95
CA LEU A 130 -4.53 12.36 10.82
C LEU A 130 -4.62 13.89 10.89
N GLU A 131 -5.79 14.47 11.15
CA GLU A 131 -5.98 15.92 11.21
C GLU A 131 -5.00 16.57 12.21
N GLY A 132 -4.25 17.57 11.74
CA GLY A 132 -3.22 18.26 12.51
C GLY A 132 -1.93 17.47 12.74
N LYS A 133 -1.81 16.25 12.21
CA LYS A 133 -0.61 15.39 12.27
C LYS A 133 0.05 15.19 10.90
N ALA A 134 -0.74 14.87 9.88
CA ALA A 134 -0.26 14.60 8.54
C ALA A 134 -1.31 14.98 7.49
N GLU A 135 -0.84 15.44 6.32
CA GLU A 135 -1.72 15.79 5.20
C GLU A 135 -2.02 14.57 4.31
N VAL A 136 -3.28 14.39 3.94
CA VAL A 136 -3.71 13.29 3.04
C VAL A 136 -4.14 13.86 1.69
N TYR A 137 -3.48 13.42 0.63
CA TYR A 137 -3.76 13.86 -0.74
C TYR A 137 -4.32 12.73 -1.60
N ILE A 138 -5.24 13.07 -2.51
CA ILE A 138 -5.67 12.20 -3.60
C ILE A 138 -5.26 12.85 -4.92
N TYR A 139 -4.44 12.16 -5.71
CA TYR A 139 -3.93 12.68 -6.98
C TYR A 139 -4.69 12.12 -8.18
N HIS A 140 -5.04 13.02 -9.10
CA HIS A 140 -5.50 12.69 -10.43
C HIS A 140 -4.37 12.90 -11.45
N LEU A 141 -4.28 12.01 -12.44
CA LEU A 141 -3.55 12.33 -13.65
C LEU A 141 -4.38 13.36 -14.43
N GLU A 142 -3.84 14.55 -14.64
CA GLU A 142 -4.45 15.52 -15.54
C GLU A 142 -4.50 14.96 -16.97
N GLY A 143 -5.64 15.11 -17.66
CA GLY A 143 -5.77 14.83 -19.09
C GLY A 143 -6.25 13.43 -19.50
N VAL A 144 -6.97 12.71 -18.62
CA VAL A 144 -7.71 11.48 -18.98
C VAL A 144 -9.21 11.73 -18.87
#